data_AF-U9VYB6-F1
#
_entry.id   AF-U9VYB6-F1
#
_cell.length_a   1.000
_cell.length_b   1.000
_cell.length_c   1.000
_cell.angle_alpha   90.00
_cell.angle_beta   90.00
_cell.angle_gamma   90.00
#
_symmetry.space_group_name_H-M   'P 1'
#
loop_
_entity.id
_entity.type
_entity.pdbx_description
1 polymer ?
#
loop_
_entity_poly.entity_id
_entity_poly.type
_entity_poly.pdbx_seq_one_letter_code
_entity_poly.pdbx_strand_id
1 'polypeptide(L)' 'MTVVQHYATNCLENVKVMLISPSQTLASSTVEYCIASGFVKIMPSDGRTLITHISNVVIEVAS' A
#
# COMPACT_ATOMS: atom_id res chain seq x y z
N MET A 1 5.73 6.19 20.59
CA MET A 1 5.37 5.75 19.22
C MET A 1 3.88 5.52 19.19
N THR A 2 3.11 6.40 18.56
CA THR A 2 1.69 6.14 18.27
C THR A 2 1.64 5.06 17.19
N VAL A 3 1.32 3.84 17.61
CA VAL A 3 1.03 2.75 16.67
C VAL A 3 -0.32 3.10 16.08
N VAL A 4 -0.35 3.45 14.80
CA VAL A 4 -1.62 3.57 14.07
C VAL A 4 -2.32 2.22 14.18
N GLN A 5 -3.45 2.17 14.89
CA GLN A 5 -4.26 0.96 14.96
C GLN A 5 -4.73 0.63 13.55
N HIS A 6 -4.13 -0.41 12.99
CA HIS A 6 -4.30 -0.84 11.63
C HIS A 6 -4.91 -2.24 11.65
N TYR A 7 -6.10 -2.37 11.09
CA TYR A 7 -6.78 -3.64 10.87
C TYR A 7 -6.72 -3.97 9.38
N ALA A 8 -5.53 -4.37 8.87
CA ALA A 8 -5.47 -4.96 7.54
C ALA A 8 -6.41 -6.14 7.50
N THR A 9 -7.27 -6.16 6.49
CA THR A 9 -8.03 -7.36 6.15
C THR A 9 -7.27 -8.21 5.14
N ASN A 10 -6.36 -7.61 4.37
CA ASN A 10 -5.56 -8.28 3.37
C ASN A 10 -4.11 -7.76 3.37
N CYS A 11 -3.17 -8.68 3.14
CA CYS A 11 -1.75 -8.41 2.93
C CYS A 11 -1.33 -9.00 1.58
N LEU A 12 -0.65 -8.21 0.75
CA LEU A 12 -0.08 -8.61 -0.52
C LEU A 12 1.43 -8.35 -0.49
N GLU A 13 2.22 -9.35 -0.88
CA GLU A 13 3.68 -9.25 -0.95
C GLU A 13 4.16 -9.34 -2.39
N ASN A 14 5.34 -8.79 -2.66
CA ASN A 14 5.97 -8.79 -3.99
C ASN A 14 5.08 -8.19 -5.09
N VAL A 15 4.27 -7.19 -4.75
CA VAL A 15 3.41 -6.49 -5.71
C VAL A 15 4.10 -5.22 -6.23
N LYS A 16 3.65 -4.77 -7.40
CA LYS A 16 4.02 -3.47 -7.97
C LYS A 16 2.88 -2.49 -7.70
N VAL A 17 3.22 -1.34 -7.12
CA VAL A 17 2.23 -0.31 -6.77
C VAL A 17 2.49 0.95 -7.58
N MET A 18 1.44 1.51 -8.17
CA MET A 18 1.49 2.82 -8.82
C MET A 18 0.64 3.80 -8.01
N LEU A 19 1.27 4.83 -7.46
CA LEU A 19 0.61 6.00 -6.90
C LEU A 19 0.14 6.89 -8.07
N ILE A 20 -1.09 7.40 -7.99
CA ILE A 20 -1.69 8.22 -9.05
C ILE A 20 -1.23 9.68 -8.93
N SER A 21 -1.11 10.22 -7.70
CA SER A 21 -0.71 11.61 -7.49
C SER A 21 0.04 11.79 -6.16
N PRO A 22 1.34 12.11 -6.17
CA PRO A 22 2.21 12.19 -7.35
C PRO A 22 2.34 10.83 -8.06
N SER A 23 2.44 10.86 -9.40
CA SER A 23 2.62 9.64 -10.19
C SER A 23 3.96 8.99 -9.87
N GLN A 24 3.95 7.89 -9.12
CA GLN A 24 5.15 7.19 -8.69
C GLN A 24 4.92 5.69 -8.72
N THR A 25 5.85 4.94 -9.31
CA THR A 25 5.84 3.48 -9.26
C THR A 25 6.79 2.99 -8.18
N LEU A 26 6.32 2.06 -7.35
CA LEU A 26 7.05 1.41 -6.27
C LEU A 26 7.17 -0.07 -6.62
N ALA A 27 8.39 -0.51 -6.93
CA ALA A 27 8.69 -1.91 -7.21
C ALA A 27 8.88 -2.69 -5.90
N SER A 28 8.45 -3.95 -5.88
CA SER A 28 8.62 -4.87 -4.75
C SER A 28 8.14 -4.25 -3.42
N SER A 29 6.83 -4.07 -3.31
CA SER A 29 6.19 -3.52 -2.11
C SER A 29 5.38 -4.59 -1.39
N THR A 30 5.34 -4.49 -0.06
CA THR A 30 4.29 -5.13 0.74
C THR A 30 3.15 -4.13 0.90
N VAL A 31 1.93 -4.56 0.62
CA VAL A 31 0.73 -3.73 0.70
C VAL A 31 -0.24 -4.35 1.68
N GLU A 32 -0.59 -3.58 2.69
CA GLU A 32 -1.63 -3.90 3.65
C GLU A 32 -2.80 -2.96 3.40
N TYR A 33 -4.03 -3.49 3.26
CA TYR A 33 -5.19 -2.62 3.07
C TYR A 33 -6.40 -3.08 3.87
N CYS A 34 -7.25 -2.10 4.18
CA CYS A 34 -8.52 -2.31 4.86
C CYS A 34 -9.63 -1.73 3.98
N ILE A 35 -10.45 -2.61 3.39
CA ILE A 35 -11.54 -2.19 2.49
C ILE A 35 -12.54 -1.29 3.23
N ALA A 36 -12.81 -1.60 4.50
CA ALA A 36 -13.77 -0.85 5.31
C ALA A 36 -13.34 0.60 5.58
N SER A 37 -12.04 0.86 5.73
CA SER A 37 -11.53 2.23 5.94
C SER A 37 -11.18 2.94 4.62
N GLY A 38 -11.03 2.20 3.53
CA GLY A 38 -10.57 2.73 2.25
C GLY A 38 -9.09 3.13 2.24
N PHE A 39 -8.32 2.83 3.30
CA PHE A 39 -6.90 3.16 3.37
C PHE A 39 -6.00 1.95 3.06
N VAL A 40 -4.88 2.27 2.43
CA VAL A 40 -3.83 1.35 2.02
C VAL A 40 -2.52 1.81 2.65
N LYS A 41 -1.83 0.88 3.29
CA LYS A 41 -0.46 1.02 3.80
C LYS A 41 0.49 0.29 2.85
N ILE A 42 1.45 1.02 2.31
CA ILE A 42 2.45 0.52 1.37
C ILE A 42 3.81 0.58 2.06
N MET A 43 4.53 -0.54 2.02
CA MET A 43 5.87 -0.70 2.56
C MET A 43 6.79 -1.11 1.40
N PRO A 44 7.41 -0.14 0.70
CA PRO A 44 8.36 -0.45 -0.35
C PRO A 44 9.65 -1.04 0.24
N SER A 45 10.45 -1.67 -0.61
CA SER A 45 11.74 -2.27 -0.19
C SER A 45 12.77 -1.25 0.36
N ASP A 46 12.55 0.04 0.16
CA ASP A 46 13.40 1.12 0.69
C ASP A 46 13.18 1.44 2.18
N GLY A 47 12.29 0.69 2.85
CA GLY A 47 12.01 0.81 4.28
C GLY A 47 11.09 1.97 4.66
N ARG A 48 10.56 2.73 3.69
CA ARG A 48 9.55 3.75 3.96
C ARG A 48 8.18 3.12 4.22
N THR A 49 7.30 3.86 4.89
CA THR A 49 5.88 3.49 5.01
C THR A 49 5.04 4.63 4.49
N LEU A 50 4.14 4.32 3.56
CA LEU A 50 3.23 5.27 2.94
C LEU A 50 1.80 4.85 3.29
N ILE A 51 0.98 5.79 3.72
CA ILE A 51 -0.46 5.56 3.95
C ILE A 51 -1.23 6.50 3.04
N THR A 52 -2.12 5.95 2.23
CA THR A 52 -2.93 6.71 1.28
C THR A 52 -4.31 6.07 1.10
N HIS A 53 -5.23 6.79 0.49
CA HIS A 53 -6.55 6.27 0.15
C HIS A 53 -6.45 5.30 -1.05
N ILE A 54 -7.29 4.26 -1.07
CA ILE A 54 -7.29 3.23 -2.11
C ILE A 54 -7.56 3.79 -3.51
N SER A 55 -8.28 4.91 -3.61
CA SER A 55 -8.50 5.60 -4.88
C SER A 55 -7.23 6.20 -5.50
N ASN A 56 -6.14 6.30 -4.74
CA ASN A 56 -4.90 6.93 -5.18
C ASN A 56 -3.86 5.91 -5.63
N VAL A 57 -4.19 4.61 -5.65
CA VAL A 57 -3.24 3.54 -5.90
C VAL A 57 -3.78 2.51 -6.87
N VAL A 58 -2.89 2.00 -7.72
CA VAL A 58 -3.13 0.80 -8.53
C VAL A 58 -2.16 -0.26 -8.04
N ILE A 59 -2.67 -1.44 -7.71
CA ILE A 59 -1.88 -2.59 -7.24
C ILE A 59 -1.89 -3.64 -8.36
N GLU A 60 -0.73 -3.86 -8.98
CA GLU A 60 -0.53 -4.91 -9.97
C GLU A 60 -0.03 -6.18 -9.25
N VAL A 61 -0.83 -7.25 -9.34
CA VAL A 61 -0.51 -8.58 -8.78
C VAL A 61 -0.07 -9.48 -9.94
N ALA A 62 1.10 -10.10 -9.83
CA ALA A 62 1.53 -11.08 -10.83
C ALA A 62 0.58 -12.29 -10.78
N SER A 63 0.04 -12.67 -11.95
CA SER A 63 -0.80 -13.85 -12.12
C SER A 63 0.03 -15.11 -12.31
#